data_AF-A0A2D4ETS6-F1
#
_entry.id   AF-A0A2D4ETS6-F1
#
_cell.length_a   1.000
_cell.length_b   1.000
_cell.length_c   1.000
_cell.angle_alpha   90.00
_cell.angle_beta   90.00
_cell.angle_gamma   90.00
#
_symmetry.space_group_name_H-M   'P 1'
#
loop_
_entity.id
_entity.type
_entity.pdbx_description
1 polymer ?
#
loop_
_entity_poly.entity_id
_entity_poly.type
_entity_poly.pdbx_seq_one_letter_code
_entity_poly.pdbx_strand_id
1 'polypeptide(L)'
;MSILPKLLYLFQTIPIKLGKTFFEEINKIIKKFIWLNKKPRIILLALQDVKSRGGMSLPNWELYYRAAILIWTKEWINLNNKRILSLEGHDLQEGWHAFLWEPELKKQQYFHRHLIRDSILQNWTKIKKKHYLKIPYGYLLWI
;
A
#
# COMPACT_ATOMS: atom_id res chain seq x y z
N MET A 1 9.53 19.19 7.70
CA MET A 1 10.50 18.15 7.27
C MET A 1 10.34 17.93 5.77
N SER A 2 11.40 18.09 4.98
CA SER A 2 11.37 17.89 3.52
C SER A 2 11.39 16.42 3.07
N ILE A 3 11.59 15.49 4.00
CA ILE A 3 11.73 14.04 3.74
C ILE A 3 10.40 13.37 3.44
N LEU A 4 9.31 13.79 4.12
CA LEU A 4 8.00 13.16 3.94
C LEU A 4 7.48 13.26 2.49
N PRO A 5 7.43 14.45 1.86
CA PRO A 5 6.99 14.57 0.47
C PRO A 5 7.86 13.76 -0.50
N LYS A 6 9.18 13.70 -0.27
CA LYS A 6 10.12 12.94 -1.11
C LYS A 6 9.86 11.43 -1.04
N LEU A 7 9.68 10.88 0.16
CA LEU A 7 9.35 9.46 0.33
C LEU A 7 7.95 9.13 -0.20
N LEU A 8 6.98 10.03 0.00
CA LEU A 8 5.64 9.83 -0.51
C LEU A 8 5.62 9.78 -2.05
N TYR A 9 6.37 10.64 -2.71
CA TYR A 9 6.55 10.61 -4.15
C TYR A 9 7.13 9.26 -4.62
N LEU A 10 8.13 8.72 -3.93
CA LEU A 10 8.69 7.40 -4.26
C LEU A 10 7.66 6.27 -4.08
N PHE A 11 6.88 6.28 -2.99
CA PHE A 11 5.82 5.30 -2.79
C PHE A 11 4.72 5.37 -3.87
N GLN A 12 4.40 6.58 -4.33
CA GLN A 12 3.41 6.79 -5.38
C GLN A 12 3.93 6.49 -6.79
N THR A 13 5.23 6.67 -7.05
CA THR A 13 5.78 6.42 -8.39
C THR A 13 6.21 4.97 -8.57
N ILE A 14 6.59 4.29 -7.49
CA ILE A 14 7.18 2.96 -7.53
C ILE A 14 6.39 2.03 -6.59
N PRO A 15 5.28 1.41 -7.07
CA PRO A 15 4.47 0.48 -6.28
C PRO A 15 5.14 -0.90 -6.14
N ILE A 16 6.34 -0.95 -5.54
CA ILE A 16 7.08 -2.18 -5.25
C ILE A 16 6.73 -2.69 -3.86
N LYS A 17 6.79 -4.01 -3.69
CA LYS A 17 6.62 -4.67 -2.40
C LYS A 17 7.74 -4.28 -1.44
N LEU A 18 7.41 -3.49 -0.42
CA LEU A 18 8.29 -3.17 0.70
C LEU A 18 8.04 -4.10 1.89
N GLY A 19 9.14 -4.58 2.48
CA GLY A 19 9.13 -5.40 3.70
C GLY A 19 9.04 -4.55 4.97
N LYS A 20 8.71 -5.19 6.10
CA LYS A 20 8.65 -4.52 7.41
C LYS A 20 10.02 -3.94 7.84
N THR A 21 11.10 -4.65 7.53
CA THR A 21 12.49 -4.25 7.83
C THR A 21 12.83 -2.88 7.28
N PHE A 22 12.41 -2.57 6.05
CA PHE A 22 12.61 -1.26 5.43
C PHE A 22 11.98 -0.13 6.26
N PHE A 23 10.74 -0.31 6.73
CA PHE A 23 10.06 0.69 7.56
C PHE A 23 10.70 0.82 8.94
N GLU A 24 11.18 -0.29 9.52
CA GLU A 24 11.90 -0.29 10.80
C GLU A 24 13.22 0.47 10.71
N GLU A 25 13.97 0.33 9.61
CA GLU A 25 15.20 1.08 9.35
C GLU A 25 14.94 2.58 9.22
N ILE A 26 13.94 2.99 8.44
CA ILE A 26 13.55 4.40 8.32
C ILE A 26 13.14 4.96 9.69
N ASN A 27 12.33 4.21 10.44
CA ASN A 27 11.92 4.60 11.79
C ASN A 27 13.13 4.73 12.75
N LYS A 28 14.16 3.88 12.60
CA LYS A 28 15.39 3.95 13.38
C LYS A 28 16.20 5.21 13.07
N ILE A 29 16.33 5.56 11.79
CA ILE A 29 17.00 6.80 11.34
C ILE A 29 16.28 8.03 11.89
N ILE A 30 14.94 8.04 11.82
CA ILE A 30 14.15 9.16 12.31
C ILE A 30 14.20 9.27 13.84
N LYS A 31 14.15 8.15 14.56
CA LYS A 31 14.38 8.15 16.01
C LYS A 31 15.73 8.78 16.36
N LYS A 32 16.80 8.37 15.67
CA LYS A 32 18.14 8.96 15.85
C LYS A 32 18.17 10.45 15.54
N PHE A 33 17.48 10.88 14.48
CA PHE A 33 17.39 12.29 14.11
C PHE A 33 16.64 13.13 15.16
N ILE A 34 15.44 12.71 15.57
CA ILE A 34 14.60 13.42 16.55
C ILE A 34 15.31 13.55 17.90
N TRP A 35 15.96 12.48 18.35
CA TRP A 35 16.63 12.46 19.66
C TRP A 35 18.12 12.82 19.60
N LEU A 36 18.64 13.21 18.43
CA LEU A 36 20.07 13.53 18.23
C LEU A 36 21.00 12.41 18.77
N ASN A 37 20.71 11.16 18.40
CA ASN A 37 21.36 9.94 18.91
C ASN A 37 21.26 9.70 20.43
N LYS A 38 20.46 10.48 21.16
CA LYS A 38 20.17 10.25 22.58
C LYS A 38 19.05 9.22 22.76
N LYS A 39 18.87 8.76 24.00
CA LYS A 39 17.79 7.84 24.37
C LYS A 39 16.42 8.51 24.14
N PRO A 40 15.48 7.85 23.42
CA PRO A 40 14.13 8.36 23.22
C PRO A 40 13.42 8.62 24.56
N ARG A 41 12.85 9.82 24.72
CA ARG A 41 12.03 10.15 25.91
C ARG A 41 10.56 9.81 25.71
N ILE A 42 10.09 9.83 24.47
CA ILE A 42 8.69 9.53 24.08
C ILE A 42 8.71 8.35 23.12
N ILE A 43 7.75 7.44 23.29
CA ILE A 43 7.55 6.28 22.42
C ILE A 43 7.14 6.75 21.01
N LEU A 44 7.67 6.10 19.96
CA LEU A 44 7.40 6.47 18.57
C LEU A 44 5.91 6.48 18.23
N LEU A 45 5.16 5.50 18.74
CA LEU A 45 3.70 5.41 18.51
C LEU A 45 2.96 6.65 19.04
N ALA A 46 3.35 7.17 20.20
CA ALA A 46 2.77 8.40 20.75
C ALA A 46 3.14 9.63 19.90
N LEU A 47 4.36 9.68 19.34
CA LEU A 47 4.75 10.75 18.41
C LEU A 47 3.95 10.70 17.11
N GLN A 48 3.61 9.51 16.62
CA GLN A 48 2.87 9.29 15.38
C GLN A 48 1.36 9.51 15.51
N ASP A 49 0.84 9.60 16.74
CA ASP A 49 -0.58 9.87 16.95
C ASP A 49 -0.95 11.29 16.53
N VAL A 50 -2.25 11.50 16.32
CA VAL A 50 -2.82 12.78 15.94
C VAL A 50 -2.70 13.79 17.07
N LYS A 51 -2.57 15.07 16.72
CA LYS A 51 -2.43 16.17 17.70
C LYS A 51 -3.61 16.25 18.67
N SER A 52 -4.82 15.91 18.21
CA SER A 52 -6.03 15.90 19.05
C SER A 52 -5.99 14.88 20.19
N ARG A 53 -5.16 13.83 20.06
CA ARG A 53 -4.94 12.81 21.10
C ARG A 53 -3.67 13.06 21.92
N GLY A 54 -3.07 14.24 21.80
CA GLY A 54 -1.81 14.59 22.46
C GLY A 54 -0.57 14.07 21.73
N GLY A 55 -0.70 13.58 20.50
CA GLY A 55 0.43 13.18 19.66
C GLY A 55 1.13 14.36 18.97
N MET A 56 2.22 14.07 18.25
CA MET A 56 2.99 15.08 17.51
C MET A 56 2.77 15.03 15.99
N SER A 57 1.86 14.18 15.50
CA SER A 57 1.60 13.99 14.06
C SER A 57 2.85 13.61 13.26
N LEU A 58 3.77 12.85 13.86
CA LEU A 58 4.92 12.31 13.17
C LEU A 58 4.46 11.31 12.09
N PRO A 59 5.03 11.31 10.88
CA PRO A 59 4.61 10.39 9.84
C PRO A 59 4.84 8.92 10.18
N ASN A 60 3.83 8.09 9.90
CA ASN A 60 3.97 6.64 9.89
C ASN A 60 4.16 6.15 8.45
N TRP A 61 5.40 5.83 8.09
CA TRP A 61 5.81 5.46 6.73
C TRP A 61 5.08 4.25 6.17
N GLU A 62 4.78 3.26 7.02
CA GLU A 62 4.05 2.07 6.59
C GLU A 62 2.61 2.43 6.22
N LEU A 63 1.97 3.31 6.98
CA LEU A 63 0.62 3.80 6.67
C LEU A 63 0.60 4.63 5.38
N TYR A 64 1.56 5.54 5.20
CA TYR A 64 1.67 6.34 3.97
C TYR A 64 1.91 5.46 2.73
N TYR A 65 2.78 4.46 2.83
CA TYR A 65 3.00 3.49 1.75
C TYR A 65 1.74 2.71 1.41
N ARG A 66 1.02 2.19 2.42
CA ARG A 66 -0.26 1.49 2.19
C ARG A 66 -1.30 2.39 1.53
N ALA A 67 -1.38 3.66 1.94
CA ALA A 67 -2.27 4.64 1.31
C ALA A 67 -1.89 4.92 -0.15
N ALA A 68 -0.59 5.04 -0.47
CA ALA A 68 -0.12 5.21 -1.84
C ALA A 68 -0.51 4.02 -2.73
N ILE A 69 -0.39 2.79 -2.23
CA ILE A 69 -0.81 1.59 -2.97
C ILE A 69 -2.32 1.56 -3.17
N LEU A 70 -3.11 2.00 -2.19
CA LEU A 70 -4.57 2.10 -2.36
C LEU A 70 -4.95 3.09 -3.45
N ILE A 71 -4.21 4.19 -3.61
CA ILE A 71 -4.40 5.12 -4.73
C ILE A 71 -4.16 4.38 -6.04
N TRP A 72 -3.08 3.58 -6.15
CA TRP A 72 -2.85 2.73 -7.32
C TRP A 72 -3.99 1.75 -7.57
N THR A 73 -4.47 1.06 -6.54
CA THR A 73 -5.59 0.11 -6.67
C THR A 73 -6.86 0.80 -7.15
N LYS A 74 -7.15 2.01 -6.65
CA LYS A 74 -8.29 2.84 -7.09
C LYS A 74 -8.14 3.25 -8.55
N GLU A 75 -6.97 3.77 -8.94
CA GLU A 75 -6.72 4.18 -10.33
C GLU A 75 -6.80 3.00 -11.29
N TRP A 76 -6.35 1.81 -10.86
CA TRP A 76 -6.54 0.57 -11.62
C TRP A 76 -8.02 0.29 -11.80
N ILE A 77 -8.83 0.23 -10.72
CA ILE A 77 -10.28 -0.08 -10.80
C ILE A 77 -11.04 0.87 -11.72
N ASN A 78 -10.67 2.15 -11.72
CA ASN A 78 -11.38 3.15 -12.50
C ASN A 78 -11.05 3.12 -14.00
N LEU A 79 -9.97 2.47 -14.44
CA LEU A 79 -9.54 2.31 -15.85
C LEU A 79 -9.47 3.60 -16.70
N ASN A 80 -9.60 4.78 -16.10
CA ASN A 80 -9.69 6.04 -16.83
C ASN A 80 -8.39 6.39 -17.56
N ASN A 81 -7.26 5.80 -17.16
CA ASN A 81 -5.94 6.14 -17.68
C ASN A 81 -5.39 5.06 -18.61
N LYS A 82 -5.43 5.34 -19.92
CA LYS A 82 -4.94 4.46 -21.00
C LYS A 82 -3.47 4.04 -20.86
N ARG A 83 -2.63 4.80 -20.12
CA ARG A 83 -1.23 4.43 -19.86
C ARG A 83 -1.06 3.35 -18.80
N ILE A 84 -2.04 3.22 -17.91
CA ILE A 84 -2.04 2.19 -16.86
C ILE A 84 -2.57 0.87 -17.45
N LEU A 85 -3.50 0.93 -18.40
CA LEU A 85 -4.02 -0.20 -19.18
C LEU A 85 -2.94 -1.03 -19.91
N SER A 86 -1.84 -0.42 -20.37
CA SER A 86 -0.72 -1.20 -20.94
C SER A 86 0.08 -1.95 -19.88
N LEU A 87 0.21 -1.40 -18.66
CA LEU A 87 0.82 -2.07 -17.51
C LEU A 87 -0.09 -3.14 -16.88
N GLU A 88 -1.41 -3.05 -17.09
CA GLU A 88 -2.40 -4.07 -16.67
C GLU A 88 -2.26 -5.36 -17.49
N GLY A 89 -1.73 -5.25 -18.71
CA GLY A 89 -1.57 -6.35 -19.64
C GLY A 89 -2.91 -6.69 -20.28
N HIS A 90 -3.28 -5.89 -21.28
CA HIS A 90 -4.46 -6.15 -22.09
C HIS A 90 -4.44 -7.53 -22.79
N ASP A 91 -3.26 -8.18 -22.84
CA ASP A 91 -3.02 -9.52 -23.38
C ASP A 91 -3.27 -10.65 -22.37
N LEU A 92 -3.83 -10.35 -21.19
CA LEU A 92 -4.13 -11.36 -20.19
C LEU A 92 -5.34 -12.21 -20.61
N GLN A 93 -5.28 -13.51 -20.33
CA GLN A 93 -6.37 -14.45 -20.64
C GLN A 93 -7.67 -14.10 -19.91
N GLU A 94 -7.55 -13.53 -18.72
CA GLU A 94 -8.67 -13.03 -17.90
C GLU A 94 -8.45 -11.57 -17.55
N GLY A 95 -9.53 -10.80 -17.50
CA GLY A 95 -9.49 -9.40 -17.11
C GLY A 95 -8.91 -9.24 -15.70
N TRP A 96 -7.97 -8.31 -15.51
CA TRP A 96 -7.22 -8.20 -14.26
C TRP A 96 -8.10 -7.97 -13.01
N HIS A 97 -9.30 -7.42 -13.18
CA HIS A 97 -10.30 -7.22 -12.13
C HIS A 97 -10.71 -8.53 -11.44
N ALA A 98 -10.70 -9.66 -12.15
CA ALA A 98 -11.03 -10.97 -11.59
C ALA A 98 -10.12 -11.30 -10.39
N PHE A 99 -8.83 -10.94 -10.45
CA PHE A 99 -7.87 -11.18 -9.37
C PHE A 99 -8.08 -10.34 -8.10
N LEU A 100 -8.80 -9.21 -8.17
CA LEU A 100 -9.12 -8.42 -6.97
C LEU A 100 -10.22 -9.09 -6.12
N TRP A 101 -11.13 -9.79 -6.79
CA TRP A 101 -12.35 -10.30 -6.19
C TRP A 101 -12.27 -11.78 -5.86
N GLU A 102 -11.56 -12.57 -6.66
CA GLU A 102 -11.43 -14.00 -6.45
C GLU A 102 -10.38 -14.34 -5.38
N PRO A 103 -10.78 -15.02 -4.29
CA PRO A 103 -9.89 -15.32 -3.17
C PRO A 103 -8.88 -16.43 -3.45
N GLU A 104 -9.08 -17.26 -4.49
CA GLU A 104 -8.44 -18.58 -4.59
C GLU A 104 -8.12 -19.08 -6.01
N LEU A 105 -8.00 -18.21 -7.03
CA LEU A 105 -7.44 -18.69 -8.30
C LEU A 105 -6.03 -19.23 -8.05
N LYS A 106 -5.78 -20.46 -8.50
CA LYS A 106 -4.43 -21.07 -8.57
C LYS A 106 -3.48 -19.98 -9.02
N LYS A 107 -2.55 -19.55 -8.14
CA LYS A 107 -1.60 -18.44 -8.38
C LYS A 107 -1.18 -18.47 -9.83
N GLN A 108 -1.79 -17.65 -10.67
CA GLN A 108 -1.48 -17.70 -12.07
C GLN A 108 -0.07 -17.15 -12.17
N GLN A 109 0.89 -18.05 -12.40
CA GLN A 109 2.31 -17.73 -12.25
C GLN A 109 2.68 -16.51 -13.09
N TYR A 110 2.02 -16.32 -14.22
CA TYR A 110 2.23 -15.18 -15.10
C TYR A 110 1.88 -13.82 -14.44
N PHE A 111 0.79 -13.74 -13.66
CA PHE A 111 0.35 -12.47 -13.07
C PHE A 111 1.28 -12.04 -11.94
N HIS A 112 1.73 -13.02 -11.15
CA HIS A 112 2.64 -12.80 -10.03
C HIS A 112 4.11 -12.58 -10.45
N ARG A 113 4.49 -12.88 -11.71
CA ARG A 113 5.83 -12.57 -12.22
C ARG A 113 6.08 -11.06 -12.30
N HIS A 114 5.04 -10.26 -12.49
CA HIS A 114 5.18 -8.82 -12.56
C HIS A 114 5.20 -8.20 -11.15
N LEU A 115 6.36 -7.67 -10.75
CA LEU A 115 6.63 -7.17 -9.40
C LEU A 115 5.59 -6.15 -8.89
N ILE A 116 5.14 -5.25 -9.77
CA ILE A 116 4.15 -4.22 -9.44
C ILE A 116 2.75 -4.82 -9.23
N ARG A 117 2.36 -5.79 -10.08
CA ARG A 117 1.04 -6.43 -10.00
C ARG A 117 0.93 -7.26 -8.72
N ASP A 118 1.96 -8.04 -8.43
CA ASP A 118 2.06 -8.85 -7.22
C ASP A 118 2.05 -7.97 -5.94
N SER A 119 2.79 -6.88 -5.95
CA SER A 119 2.81 -5.87 -4.88
C SER A 119 1.41 -5.33 -4.59
N ILE A 120 0.69 -4.87 -5.62
CA ILE A 120 -0.64 -4.28 -5.47
C ILE A 120 -1.64 -5.33 -4.95
N LEU A 121 -1.69 -6.54 -5.54
CA LEU A 121 -2.58 -7.61 -5.09
C LEU A 121 -2.31 -8.05 -3.66
N GLN A 122 -1.06 -8.23 -3.27
CA GLN A 122 -0.72 -8.65 -1.90
C GLN A 122 -1.11 -7.60 -0.86
N ASN A 123 -0.99 -6.32 -1.19
CA ASN A 123 -1.43 -5.25 -0.31
C ASN A 123 -2.96 -5.15 -0.28
N TRP A 124 -3.61 -5.28 -1.45
CA TRP A 124 -5.07 -5.32 -1.55
C TRP A 124 -5.66 -6.46 -0.71
N THR A 125 -5.14 -7.69 -0.85
CA THR A 125 -5.61 -8.84 -0.06
C THR A 125 -5.45 -8.64 1.45
N LYS A 126 -4.36 -8.01 1.90
CA LYS A 126 -4.16 -7.64 3.32
C LYS A 126 -5.21 -6.63 3.79
N ILE A 127 -5.54 -5.64 2.96
CA ILE A 127 -6.52 -4.60 3.29
C ILE A 127 -7.93 -5.17 3.25
N LYS A 128 -8.27 -5.97 2.23
CA LYS A 128 -9.52 -6.72 2.08
C LYS A 128 -9.78 -7.58 3.32
N LYS A 129 -8.81 -8.40 3.75
CA LYS A 129 -8.94 -9.20 4.98
C LYS A 129 -9.19 -8.37 6.24
N LYS A 130 -8.63 -7.15 6.31
CA LYS A 130 -8.75 -6.28 7.48
C LYS A 130 -10.04 -5.48 7.53
N HIS A 131 -10.59 -5.09 6.37
CA HIS A 131 -11.70 -4.13 6.28
C HIS A 131 -12.97 -4.69 5.61
N TYR A 132 -12.87 -5.76 4.82
CA TYR A 132 -13.96 -6.32 4.02
C TYR A 132 -14.17 -7.80 4.36
N LEU A 133 -14.92 -8.06 5.44
CA LEU A 133 -15.27 -9.42 5.88
C LEU A 133 -16.65 -9.89 5.39
N LYS A 134 -17.49 -9.04 4.79
CA LYS A 134 -18.88 -9.38 4.43
C LYS A 134 -19.40 -8.57 3.24
N ILE A 135 -19.10 -8.96 2.01
CA ILE A 135 -19.98 -8.62 0.88
C ILE A 135 -20.59 -9.95 0.44
N PRO A 136 -21.92 -10.13 0.54
CA PRO A 136 -22.56 -11.35 0.06
C PRO A 136 -22.40 -11.43 -1.46
N TYR A 137 -21.97 -12.60 -1.93
CA TYR A 137 -21.66 -12.92 -3.33
C TYR A 137 -22.76 -12.62 -4.35
N GLY A 138 -23.98 -12.25 -3.92
CA GLY A 138 -25.16 -12.07 -4.77
C GLY A 138 -25.29 -10.74 -5.53
N TYR A 139 -24.50 -9.70 -5.21
CA TYR A 139 -24.63 -8.38 -5.88
C TYR A 139 -23.73 -8.19 -7.11
N LEU A 140 -22.83 -9.13 -7.41
CA LEU A 140 -21.78 -8.96 -8.43
C LEU A 140 -22.03 -9.72 -9.75
N LEU A 141 -23.19 -10.36 -9.90
CA LEU A 141 -23.58 -11.06 -11.14
C LEU A 141 -24.29 -10.15 -12.16
N TRP A 142 -24.36 -8.84 -11.89
CA TRP A 142 -25.11 -7.86 -12.70
C TRP A 142 -24.32 -6.58 -13.07
N ILE A 143 -22.99 -6.60 -12.95
CA ILE A 143 -22.09 -5.56 -13.48
C ILE A 143 -21.06 -6.26 -14.36
#